data_AF-A0A139TU36-F1
#
_entry.id   AF-A0A139TU36-F1
#
_cell.length_a   1.000
_cell.length_b   1.000
_cell.length_c   1.000
_cell.angle_alpha   90.00
_cell.angle_beta   90.00
_cell.angle_gamma   90.00
#
_symmetry.space_group_name_H-M   'P 1'
#
loop_
_entity.id
_entity.type
_entity.pdbx_description
1 polymer ?
#
loop_
_entity_poly.entity_id
_entity_poly.type
_entity_poly.pdbx_seq_one_letter_code
_entity_poly.pdbx_strand_id
1 'polypeptide(L)'
;MSNNQIIRVVAYHFQADCEIQGDRLTRTDSCPDQAQILSRSETAMTLWWPKYRSLEYLHRNPATDEWILLNSRRGLHFLCTDPHAREGTRFIVSHEHKTVGYLVAKNACSTLLGTALHEHNGYTIRETGAQNPIWRDGYACSQVRGHASYNAEKLGSYRHIITYRNPVDRFVNLCNYAWCIAANLLLPYTAACKDKRCFIETILLLIKLNDRNYPDPFEVHLQSQYNHFLFTHRIDTVIRIEEFSDYIRKEWGCEPYNCNVDNKNELTADDLIPEDIEQLKQTSWGKDWLIPQYYGNLFYKNANK
;
A
#
# COMPACT_ATOMS: atom_id res chain seq x y z
N MET A 1 -9.94 8.36 -44.02
CA MET A 1 -10.62 8.68 -42.76
C MET A 1 -9.58 8.54 -41.66
N SER A 2 -9.29 9.60 -40.88
CA SER A 2 -8.42 9.43 -39.72
C SER A 2 -9.18 8.57 -38.71
N ASN A 3 -8.65 7.40 -38.35
CA ASN A 3 -9.22 6.58 -37.29
C ASN A 3 -8.95 7.28 -35.96
N ASN A 4 -9.85 8.17 -35.57
CA ASN A 4 -9.86 8.74 -34.24
C ASN A 4 -10.33 7.64 -33.29
N GLN A 5 -9.56 7.39 -32.23
CA GLN A 5 -9.90 6.40 -31.22
C GLN A 5 -10.12 7.10 -29.89
N ILE A 6 -11.26 6.84 -29.25
CA ILE A 6 -11.54 7.32 -27.90
C ILE A 6 -11.10 6.23 -26.91
N ILE A 7 -10.34 6.61 -25.89
CA ILE A 7 -9.97 5.74 -24.78
C ILE A 7 -10.34 6.39 -23.45
N ARG A 8 -10.62 5.59 -22.43
CA ARG A 8 -10.77 6.06 -21.05
C ARG A 8 -9.41 6.03 -20.36
N VAL A 9 -8.93 7.17 -19.87
CA VAL A 9 -7.70 7.26 -19.07
C VAL A 9 -8.05 7.48 -17.61
N VAL A 10 -7.47 6.67 -16.74
CA VAL A 10 -7.69 6.67 -15.30
C VAL A 10 -6.36 6.94 -14.61
N ALA A 11 -6.28 8.04 -13.86
CA ALA A 11 -5.14 8.42 -13.05
C ALA A 11 -5.59 8.62 -11.60
N TYR A 12 -4.68 8.49 -10.63
CA TYR A 12 -4.99 8.70 -9.21
C TYR A 12 -5.81 9.98 -8.90
N HIS A 13 -5.61 11.05 -9.68
CA HIS A 13 -6.23 12.36 -9.42
C HIS A 13 -7.31 12.77 -10.44
N PHE A 14 -7.53 12.00 -11.51
CA PHE A 14 -8.56 12.30 -12.51
C PHE A 14 -8.93 11.07 -13.34
N GLN A 15 -10.11 11.13 -13.95
CA GLN A 15 -10.51 10.20 -15.01
C GLN A 15 -11.07 11.02 -16.16
N ALA A 16 -10.64 10.74 -17.38
CA ALA A 16 -11.08 11.49 -18.56
C ALA A 16 -11.10 10.61 -19.79
N ASP A 17 -12.02 10.93 -20.70
CA ASP A 17 -11.93 10.41 -22.06
C ASP A 17 -10.81 11.15 -22.78
N CYS A 18 -10.07 10.40 -23.60
CA CYS A 18 -8.96 10.93 -24.37
C CYS A 18 -9.10 10.47 -25.82
N GLU A 19 -8.94 11.42 -26.73
CA GLU A 19 -8.94 11.16 -28.16
C GLU A 19 -7.51 10.92 -28.65
N ILE A 20 -7.31 9.81 -29.33
CA ILE A 20 -6.07 9.50 -30.04
C ILE A 20 -6.28 9.81 -31.52
N GLN A 21 -5.43 10.70 -32.05
CA GLN A 21 -5.38 11.04 -33.47
C GLN A 21 -3.93 10.97 -33.95
N GLY A 22 -3.58 9.93 -34.70
CA GLY A 22 -2.20 9.69 -35.13
C GLY A 22 -1.28 9.40 -33.93
N ASP A 23 -0.23 10.20 -33.78
CA ASP A 23 0.75 10.12 -32.69
C ASP A 23 0.41 11.03 -31.51
N ARG A 24 -0.84 11.48 -31.39
CA ARG A 24 -1.28 12.44 -30.38
C ARG A 24 -2.40 11.87 -29.53
N LEU A 25 -2.34 12.15 -28.23
CA LEU A 25 -3.40 11.90 -27.27
C LEU A 25 -3.85 13.23 -26.67
N THR A 26 -5.14 13.54 -26.77
CA THR A 26 -5.74 14.78 -26.29
C THR A 26 -6.78 14.48 -25.21
N ARG A 27 -6.70 15.13 -24.05
CA ARG A 27 -7.74 15.04 -23.00
C ARG A 27 -8.97 15.81 -23.45
N THR A 28 -10.16 15.20 -23.40
CA THR A 28 -11.39 15.82 -23.92
C THR A 28 -12.00 16.84 -22.95
N ASP A 29 -11.66 16.77 -21.66
CA ASP A 29 -12.39 17.50 -20.61
C ASP A 29 -11.57 18.61 -19.93
N SER A 30 -12.21 19.76 -19.71
CA SER A 30 -11.86 20.92 -18.86
C SER A 30 -10.58 21.71 -19.14
N CYS A 31 -9.56 21.14 -19.77
CA CYS A 31 -8.42 21.88 -20.31
C CYS A 31 -7.75 21.02 -21.40
N PRO A 32 -7.96 21.29 -22.69
CA PRO A 32 -7.38 20.48 -23.76
C PRO A 32 -5.86 20.57 -23.67
N ASP A 33 -5.26 19.47 -23.26
CA ASP A 33 -3.83 19.27 -23.16
C ASP A 33 -3.48 18.03 -23.99
N GLN A 34 -2.28 18.07 -24.58
CA GLN A 34 -1.89 17.12 -25.60
C GLN A 34 -0.55 16.46 -25.24
N ALA A 35 -0.55 15.13 -25.29
CA ALA A 35 0.65 14.33 -25.25
C ALA A 35 1.03 13.85 -26.66
N GLN A 36 2.34 13.75 -26.90
CA GLN A 36 2.88 12.97 -28.00
C GLN A 36 3.04 11.51 -27.56
N ILE A 37 2.51 10.59 -28.36
CA ILE A 37 2.67 9.15 -28.18
C ILE A 37 4.04 8.78 -28.77
N LEU A 38 4.99 8.45 -27.89
CA LEU A 38 6.34 8.05 -28.31
C LEU A 38 6.41 6.57 -28.69
N SER A 39 5.63 5.74 -28.00
CA SER A 39 5.51 4.31 -28.30
C SER A 39 4.14 3.80 -27.90
N ARG A 40 3.65 2.79 -28.63
CA ARG A 40 2.34 2.19 -28.41
C ARG A 40 2.33 0.71 -28.75
N SER A 41 1.78 -0.10 -27.86
CA SER A 41 1.40 -1.48 -28.08
C SER A 41 -0.09 -1.68 -27.77
N GLU A 42 -0.57 -2.92 -27.83
CA GLU A 42 -1.94 -3.26 -27.42
C GLU A 42 -2.21 -3.03 -25.93
N THR A 43 -1.16 -3.03 -25.11
CA THR A 43 -1.26 -3.04 -23.64
C THR A 43 -0.55 -1.88 -22.96
N ALA A 44 0.34 -1.16 -23.65
CA ALA A 44 1.11 -0.07 -23.06
C ALA A 44 1.32 1.10 -24.02
N MET A 45 1.39 2.32 -23.48
CA MET A 45 1.78 3.51 -24.22
C MET A 45 2.75 4.36 -23.41
N THR A 46 3.71 4.96 -24.10
CA THR A 46 4.61 5.97 -23.53
C THR A 46 4.23 7.34 -24.08
N LEU A 47 3.98 8.28 -23.18
CA LEU A 47 3.51 9.62 -23.49
C LEU A 47 4.54 10.66 -23.09
N TRP A 48 4.80 11.63 -23.98
CA TRP A 48 5.53 12.85 -23.66
C TRP A 48 4.57 14.03 -23.60
N TRP A 49 4.56 14.75 -22.48
CA TRP A 49 3.79 15.98 -22.31
C TRP A 49 4.72 17.20 -22.43
N PRO A 50 4.74 17.90 -23.58
CA PRO A 50 5.67 19.00 -23.81
C PRO A 50 5.52 20.13 -22.80
N LYS A 51 4.28 20.43 -22.38
CA LYS A 51 3.94 21.50 -21.44
C LYS A 51 4.56 21.28 -20.05
N TYR A 52 4.59 20.04 -19.58
CA TYR A 52 5.11 19.69 -18.26
C TYR A 52 6.54 19.14 -18.30
N ARG A 53 7.09 18.95 -19.51
CA ARG A 53 8.36 18.25 -19.75
C ARG A 53 8.41 16.90 -19.02
N SER A 54 7.31 16.16 -19.06
CA SER A 54 7.15 14.90 -18.34
C SER A 54 6.92 13.73 -19.30
N LEU A 55 7.45 12.57 -18.90
CA LEU A 55 7.14 11.28 -19.49
C LEU A 55 6.17 10.54 -18.58
N GLU A 56 5.08 10.04 -19.14
CA GLU A 56 4.08 9.23 -18.45
C GLU A 56 3.86 7.91 -19.18
N TYR A 57 3.44 6.90 -18.42
CA TYR A 57 3.20 5.56 -18.95
C TYR A 57 1.74 5.20 -18.74
N LEU A 58 1.07 4.77 -19.80
CA LEU A 58 -0.25 4.19 -19.73
C LEU A 58 -0.14 2.67 -19.85
N HIS A 59 -0.92 1.95 -19.04
CA HIS A 59 -1.10 0.51 -19.20
C HIS A 59 -2.59 0.17 -19.29
N ARG A 60 -2.98 -0.61 -20.29
CA ARG A 60 -4.36 -1.07 -20.46
C ARG A 60 -4.69 -2.07 -19.37
N ASN A 61 -5.81 -1.87 -18.70
CA ASN A 61 -6.43 -2.85 -17.83
C ASN A 61 -7.38 -3.71 -18.66
N PRO A 62 -7.08 -4.99 -18.94
CA PRO A 62 -7.96 -5.83 -19.75
C PRO A 62 -9.30 -6.12 -19.07
N ALA A 63 -9.38 -6.00 -17.74
CA ALA A 63 -10.62 -6.26 -16.99
C ALA A 63 -11.65 -5.13 -17.12
N THR A 64 -11.20 -3.87 -17.28
CA THR A 64 -12.09 -2.70 -17.41
C THR A 64 -12.05 -2.05 -18.80
N ASP A 65 -11.07 -2.41 -19.63
CA ASP A 65 -10.70 -1.77 -20.89
C ASP A 65 -10.22 -0.31 -20.77
N GLU A 66 -9.89 0.11 -19.54
CA GLU A 66 -9.38 1.46 -19.26
C GLU A 66 -7.85 1.50 -19.31
N TRP A 67 -7.29 2.68 -19.55
CA TRP A 67 -5.86 2.92 -19.52
C TRP A 67 -5.44 3.57 -18.21
N ILE A 68 -4.66 2.85 -17.41
CA ILE A 68 -4.14 3.29 -16.12
C ILE A 68 -2.91 4.17 -16.36
N LEU A 69 -2.96 5.42 -15.88
CA LEU A 69 -1.85 6.37 -15.91
C LEU A 69 -0.94 6.19 -14.70
N LEU A 70 0.26 5.72 -14.99
CA LEU A 70 1.35 5.52 -14.04
C LEU A 70 2.19 6.82 -14.01
N ASN A 71 2.72 7.19 -12.83
CA ASN A 71 3.56 8.39 -12.62
C ASN A 71 2.83 9.76 -12.55
N SER A 72 1.61 9.81 -12.00
CA SER A 72 0.76 11.02 -12.02
C SER A 72 1.13 12.15 -11.03
N ARG A 73 2.25 12.04 -10.29
CA ARG A 73 2.78 13.12 -9.43
C ARG A 73 4.19 13.50 -9.84
N ARG A 74 4.29 14.54 -10.68
CA ARG A 74 5.53 15.20 -11.13
C ARG A 74 6.44 14.23 -11.89
N GLY A 75 6.23 14.18 -13.21
CA GLY A 75 6.95 13.30 -14.12
C GLY A 75 8.45 13.26 -13.88
N LEU A 76 9.03 12.08 -14.12
CA LEU A 76 10.47 11.82 -14.21
C LEU A 76 11.38 12.37 -13.08
N HIS A 77 10.84 12.86 -11.96
CA HIS A 77 11.66 13.20 -10.79
C HIS A 77 11.90 12.03 -9.84
N PHE A 78 11.36 10.85 -10.18
CA PHE A 78 11.80 9.57 -9.61
C PHE A 78 12.05 8.58 -10.72
N LEU A 79 13.11 8.81 -11.52
CA LEU A 79 14.03 7.68 -11.69
C LEU A 79 14.36 7.23 -10.27
N CYS A 80 13.89 6.03 -9.89
CA CYS A 80 14.21 5.38 -8.63
C CYS A 80 15.73 5.20 -8.52
N THR A 81 16.46 6.28 -8.22
CA THR A 81 17.87 6.28 -7.84
C THR A 81 18.05 6.53 -6.36
N ASP A 82 16.95 6.66 -5.59
CA ASP A 82 17.04 6.53 -4.14
C ASP A 82 16.51 5.15 -3.72
N PRO A 83 17.38 4.11 -3.70
CA PRO A 83 17.04 2.84 -3.08
C PRO A 83 16.57 3.03 -1.62
N HIS A 84 16.97 4.11 -0.94
CA HIS A 84 16.59 4.39 0.44
C HIS A 84 15.11 4.81 0.62
N ALA A 85 14.44 5.29 -0.42
CA ALA A 85 12.98 5.56 -0.36
C ALA A 85 12.16 4.26 -0.26
N ARG A 86 12.73 3.12 -0.67
CA ARG A 86 12.17 1.77 -0.50
C ARG A 86 12.57 1.12 0.82
N GLU A 87 13.49 1.72 1.58
CA GLU A 87 14.14 1.10 2.75
C GLU A 87 13.53 1.48 4.10
N GLY A 88 12.46 2.27 4.12
CA GLY A 88 11.87 2.72 5.37
C GLY A 88 10.74 1.85 5.89
N THR A 89 11.05 0.74 6.55
CA THR A 89 10.05 0.07 7.40
C THR A 89 9.53 1.09 8.40
N ARG A 90 8.25 1.45 8.27
CA ARG A 90 7.58 2.35 9.21
C ARG A 90 7.39 1.61 10.53
N PHE A 91 7.59 2.30 11.63
CA PHE A 91 7.32 1.74 12.95
C PHE A 91 6.72 2.77 13.88
N ILE A 92 6.10 2.25 14.94
CA ILE A 92 5.67 3.03 16.10
C ILE A 92 6.45 2.58 17.33
N VAL A 93 6.62 3.49 18.28
CA VAL A 93 7.26 3.19 19.56
C VAL A 93 6.26 3.39 20.68
N SER A 94 6.03 2.34 21.48
CA SER A 94 5.38 2.45 22.78
C SER A 94 6.46 2.51 23.86
N HIS A 95 6.57 3.65 24.54
CA HIS A 95 7.53 3.84 25.64
C HIS A 95 7.13 3.08 26.91
N GLU A 96 5.83 2.98 27.17
CA GLU A 96 5.27 2.28 28.33
C GLU A 96 5.51 0.77 28.23
N HIS A 97 5.09 0.15 27.12
CA HIS A 97 5.25 -1.28 26.90
C HIS A 97 6.65 -1.65 26.39
N LYS A 98 7.57 -0.68 26.34
CA LYS A 98 8.94 -0.84 25.82
C LYS A 98 8.97 -1.62 24.51
N THR A 99 8.11 -1.24 23.56
CA THR A 99 7.90 -1.99 22.31
C THR A 99 8.10 -1.11 21.08
N VAL A 100 8.76 -1.65 20.05
CA VAL A 100 8.82 -1.10 18.69
C VAL A 100 7.93 -1.98 17.79
N GLY A 101 6.88 -1.40 17.24
CA GLY A 101 5.93 -2.10 16.38
C GLY A 101 6.08 -1.70 14.91
N TYR A 102 6.48 -2.63 14.05
CA TYR A 102 6.63 -2.36 12.61
C TYR A 102 5.29 -2.41 11.87
N LEU A 103 5.03 -1.39 11.08
CA LEU A 103 3.77 -1.19 10.36
C LEU A 103 3.88 -1.78 8.95
N VAL A 104 3.22 -2.91 8.75
CA VAL A 104 3.10 -3.58 7.45
C VAL A 104 1.69 -3.40 6.90
N ALA A 105 1.55 -2.73 5.76
CA ALA A 105 0.25 -2.43 5.19
C ALA A 105 -0.62 -3.70 5.10
N LYS A 106 -1.87 -3.57 5.57
CA LYS A 106 -2.89 -4.63 5.67
C LYS A 106 -2.66 -5.68 6.74
N ASN A 107 -1.68 -5.49 7.62
CA ASN A 107 -1.44 -6.36 8.78
C ASN A 107 -1.80 -5.62 10.09
N ALA A 108 -3.06 -5.18 10.26
CA ALA A 108 -3.53 -4.54 11.50
C ALA A 108 -2.77 -3.27 11.94
N CYS A 109 -2.16 -2.52 11.01
CA CYS A 109 -1.44 -1.28 11.32
C CYS A 109 -2.28 -0.27 12.10
N SER A 110 -3.54 -0.09 11.69
CA SER A 110 -4.44 0.89 12.32
C SER A 110 -4.78 0.49 13.75
N THR A 111 -4.95 -0.81 14.02
CA THR A 111 -5.14 -1.32 15.38
C THR A 111 -3.89 -1.07 16.23
N LEU A 112 -2.71 -1.45 15.74
CA LEU A 112 -1.45 -1.25 16.47
C LEU A 112 -1.19 0.25 16.77
N LEU A 113 -1.35 1.10 15.76
CA LEU A 113 -1.21 2.55 15.86
C LEU A 113 -2.28 3.14 16.80
N GLY A 114 -3.54 2.74 16.61
CA GLY A 114 -4.67 3.24 17.34
C GLY A 114 -4.65 2.85 18.81
N THR A 115 -4.25 1.61 19.14
CA THR A 115 -4.06 1.19 20.54
C THR A 115 -2.97 2.03 21.19
N ALA A 116 -1.83 2.20 20.52
CA ALA A 116 -0.75 3.04 21.02
C ALA A 116 -1.17 4.51 21.18
N LEU A 117 -2.07 5.03 20.34
CA LEU A 117 -2.58 6.42 20.45
C LEU A 117 -3.68 6.58 21.50
N HIS A 118 -4.62 5.63 21.57
CA HIS A 118 -5.83 5.69 22.41
C HIS A 118 -5.48 5.58 23.88
N GLU A 119 -4.65 4.60 24.23
CA GLU A 119 -4.26 4.32 25.61
C GLU A 119 -3.33 5.41 26.16
N HIS A 120 -2.55 6.08 25.30
CA HIS A 120 -1.41 6.89 25.76
C HIS A 120 -1.57 8.40 25.58
N ASN A 121 -2.44 8.91 24.70
CA ASN A 121 -2.43 10.33 24.33
C ASN A 121 -3.79 11.03 24.17
N GLY A 122 -4.93 10.36 24.38
CA GLY A 122 -6.26 10.99 24.29
C GLY A 122 -6.38 12.06 23.19
N TYR A 123 -6.37 11.67 21.91
CA TYR A 123 -6.60 12.54 20.73
C TYR A 123 -6.31 14.04 20.93
N THR A 124 -5.06 14.42 21.18
CA THR A 124 -4.65 15.82 21.02
C THR A 124 -3.85 15.98 19.74
N ILE A 125 -4.54 15.94 18.59
CA ILE A 125 -3.99 16.50 17.36
C ILE A 125 -4.01 18.02 17.56
N ARG A 126 -2.95 18.59 18.14
CA ARG A 126 -2.79 20.05 18.11
C ARG A 126 -2.42 20.43 16.68
N GLU A 127 -3.36 21.11 16.04
CA GLU A 127 -3.17 21.93 14.84
C GLU A 127 -2.00 22.89 15.05
N THR A 128 -0.78 22.47 14.73
CA THR A 128 0.32 23.41 14.60
C THR A 128 1.19 22.96 13.45
N GLY A 129 1.18 23.75 12.36
CA GLY A 129 2.09 23.65 11.23
C GLY A 129 3.54 23.98 11.62
N ALA A 130 4.10 23.24 12.57
CA ALA A 130 5.45 23.41 13.07
C ALA A 130 6.35 22.25 12.63
N GLN A 131 7.48 22.62 12.04
CA GLN A 131 8.61 21.76 11.72
C GLN A 131 9.41 21.47 13.04
N ASN A 132 9.74 20.18 13.32
CA ASN A 132 10.78 19.65 14.27
C ASN A 132 10.46 19.51 15.80
N PRO A 133 11.27 18.81 16.68
CA PRO A 133 11.91 17.47 16.70
C PRO A 133 12.00 16.77 18.11
N ILE A 134 11.21 15.74 18.37
CA ILE A 134 11.32 14.49 19.19
C ILE A 134 10.28 13.52 18.60
N TRP A 135 9.16 13.92 18.00
CA TRP A 135 8.44 15.21 17.96
C TRP A 135 8.33 15.81 19.40
N ARG A 136 8.89 17.02 19.64
CA ARG A 136 9.57 17.49 20.88
C ARG A 136 8.72 17.38 22.17
N ASP A 137 9.06 16.46 23.07
CA ASP A 137 8.70 16.39 24.50
C ASP A 137 7.31 15.86 24.91
N GLY A 138 7.21 14.53 24.96
CA GLY A 138 6.15 13.78 25.64
C GLY A 138 5.05 13.36 24.67
N TYR A 139 4.42 12.21 24.96
CA TYR A 139 3.31 11.61 24.21
C TYR A 139 3.72 10.58 23.14
N ALA A 140 3.49 9.30 23.48
CA ALA A 140 3.97 8.11 22.79
C ALA A 140 3.17 7.82 21.50
N CYS A 141 3.63 8.32 20.35
CA CYS A 141 3.42 7.69 19.05
C CYS A 141 4.24 8.41 17.98
N SER A 142 5.50 8.02 17.81
CA SER A 142 6.27 8.48 16.66
C SER A 142 5.98 7.52 15.48
N GLN A 143 5.24 7.97 14.47
CA GLN A 143 5.32 7.31 13.16
C GLN A 143 6.70 7.64 12.59
N VAL A 144 7.65 6.75 12.84
CA VAL A 144 9.03 6.96 12.43
C VAL A 144 9.20 6.43 11.01
N ARG A 145 9.70 7.30 10.12
CA ARG A 145 10.01 6.95 8.72
C ARG A 145 11.48 6.54 8.63
N GLY A 146 11.76 5.37 8.08
CA GLY A 146 13.11 5.08 7.61
C GLY A 146 14.07 4.49 8.64
N HIS A 147 15.05 3.75 8.13
CA HIS A 147 16.27 3.33 8.85
C HIS A 147 17.00 4.52 9.48
N ALA A 148 17.00 5.68 8.82
CA ALA A 148 17.68 6.89 9.30
C ALA A 148 17.13 7.46 10.61
N SER A 149 15.89 7.11 10.97
CA SER A 149 15.24 7.59 12.18
C SER A 149 15.24 6.56 13.31
N TYR A 150 15.80 5.38 13.07
CA TYR A 150 15.97 4.34 14.08
C TYR A 150 17.19 4.64 14.96
N ASN A 151 16.96 4.80 16.27
CA ASN A 151 18.04 4.98 17.24
C ASN A 151 18.28 3.66 17.99
N ALA A 152 19.35 2.95 17.61
CA ALA A 152 19.70 1.65 18.18
C ALA A 152 20.08 1.73 19.67
N GLU A 153 20.73 2.80 20.12
CA GLU A 153 21.09 2.98 21.53
C GLU A 153 19.85 3.13 22.42
N LYS A 154 18.86 3.89 21.95
CA LYS A 154 17.61 4.13 22.69
C LYS A 154 16.64 2.96 22.61
N LEU A 155 16.48 2.39 21.41
CA LEU A 155 15.44 1.41 21.12
C LEU A 155 15.92 -0.03 21.17
N GLY A 156 17.23 -0.30 21.23
CA GLY A 156 17.75 -1.67 21.28
C GLY A 156 17.34 -2.46 22.52
N SER A 157 16.92 -1.79 23.60
CA SER A 157 16.35 -2.41 24.80
C SER A 157 14.85 -2.69 24.70
N TYR A 158 14.19 -2.21 23.65
CA TYR A 158 12.76 -2.42 23.43
C TYR A 158 12.54 -3.77 22.75
N ARG A 159 11.36 -4.35 22.95
CA ARG A 159 10.91 -5.54 22.22
C ARG A 159 10.45 -5.13 20.82
N HIS A 160 10.95 -5.82 19.80
CA HIS A 160 10.61 -5.53 18.41
C HIS A 160 9.56 -6.51 17.89
N ILE A 161 8.37 -5.99 17.57
CA ILE A 161 7.25 -6.79 17.09
C ILE A 161 6.86 -6.43 15.66
N ILE A 162 6.48 -7.45 14.90
CA ILE A 162 5.91 -7.30 13.56
C ILE A 162 4.73 -8.23 13.40
N THR A 163 3.69 -7.77 12.71
CA THR A 163 2.50 -8.57 12.45
C THR A 163 2.60 -9.31 11.12
N TYR A 164 2.18 -10.58 11.11
CA TYR A 164 2.07 -11.41 9.92
C TYR A 164 0.59 -11.71 9.62
N ARG A 165 0.20 -11.55 8.36
CA ARG A 165 -1.10 -11.99 7.85
C ARG A 165 -0.88 -13.01 6.76
N ASN A 166 -1.72 -14.04 6.69
CA ASN A 166 -1.70 -14.95 5.55
C ASN A 166 -1.78 -14.14 4.24
N PRO A 167 -0.94 -14.40 3.22
CA PRO A 167 -0.93 -13.61 2.00
C PRO A 167 -2.29 -13.53 1.28
N VAL A 168 -3.11 -14.58 1.36
CA VAL A 168 -4.48 -14.63 0.83
C VAL A 168 -5.37 -13.63 1.58
N ASP A 169 -5.44 -13.75 2.91
CA ASP A 169 -6.24 -12.85 3.75
C ASP A 169 -5.75 -11.39 3.68
N ARG A 170 -4.45 -11.20 3.44
CA ARG A 170 -3.85 -9.89 3.22
C ARG A 170 -4.29 -9.28 1.89
N PHE A 171 -4.34 -10.08 0.83
CA PHE A 171 -4.84 -9.65 -0.46
C PHE A 171 -6.33 -9.30 -0.38
N VAL A 172 -7.13 -10.16 0.23
CA VAL A 172 -8.55 -9.90 0.48
C VAL A 172 -8.74 -8.58 1.24
N ASN A 173 -7.97 -8.34 2.30
CA ASN A 173 -8.04 -7.09 3.04
C ASN A 173 -7.54 -5.87 2.24
N LEU A 174 -6.55 -6.03 1.36
CA LEU A 174 -6.16 -4.98 0.42
C LEU A 174 -7.35 -4.62 -0.49
N CYS A 175 -8.02 -5.63 -1.02
CA CYS A 175 -9.18 -5.47 -1.88
C CYS A 175 -10.35 -4.81 -1.14
N ASN A 176 -10.70 -5.28 0.06
CA ASN A 176 -11.77 -4.70 0.88
C ASN A 176 -11.45 -3.27 1.28
N TYR A 177 -10.22 -2.98 1.67
CA TYR A 177 -9.80 -1.61 1.92
C TYR A 177 -9.97 -0.74 0.67
N ALA A 178 -9.51 -1.22 -0.49
CA ALA A 178 -9.63 -0.49 -1.74
C ALA A 178 -11.11 -0.26 -2.13
N TRP A 179 -11.99 -1.22 -1.84
CA TRP A 179 -13.41 -1.16 -2.11
C TRP A 179 -14.16 -0.20 -1.16
N CYS A 180 -13.98 -0.35 0.16
CA CYS A 180 -14.61 0.50 1.17
C CYS A 180 -14.16 1.97 1.07
N ILE A 181 -12.93 2.18 0.63
CA ILE A 181 -12.39 3.52 0.38
C ILE A 181 -12.85 4.05 -0.97
N ALA A 182 -13.08 3.22 -1.99
CA ALA A 182 -13.67 3.70 -3.26
C ALA A 182 -15.03 4.39 -3.09
N ALA A 183 -15.81 4.06 -2.05
CA ALA A 183 -17.07 4.73 -1.76
C ALA A 183 -16.93 6.19 -1.25
N ASN A 184 -15.79 6.58 -0.65
CA ASN A 184 -15.58 7.92 -0.02
C ASN A 184 -14.22 8.60 -0.31
N LEU A 185 -13.28 7.90 -0.93
CA LEU A 185 -11.89 8.28 -1.24
C LEU A 185 -11.48 7.46 -2.48
N LEU A 186 -12.10 7.74 -3.62
CA LEU A 186 -11.89 7.07 -4.92
C LEU A 186 -10.46 6.56 -5.12
N LEU A 187 -10.25 5.24 -5.07
CA LEU A 187 -9.21 4.65 -5.91
C LEU A 187 -9.80 4.62 -7.31
N PRO A 188 -9.36 5.50 -8.22
CA PRO A 188 -10.05 5.68 -9.49
C PRO A 188 -9.95 4.43 -10.37
N TYR A 189 -8.93 3.59 -10.13
CA TYR A 189 -8.64 2.36 -10.86
C TYR A 189 -9.73 1.30 -10.76
N THR A 190 -10.56 1.34 -9.72
CA THR A 190 -11.56 0.30 -9.46
C THR A 190 -12.99 0.79 -9.66
N ALA A 191 -13.19 2.05 -10.03
CA ALA A 191 -14.51 2.66 -10.20
C ALA A 191 -15.31 2.03 -11.36
N ALA A 192 -14.62 1.54 -12.40
CA ALA A 192 -15.26 0.89 -13.55
C ALA A 192 -15.42 -0.64 -13.39
N CYS A 193 -14.97 -1.21 -12.26
CA CYS A 193 -15.13 -2.63 -12.01
C CYS A 193 -16.62 -2.97 -11.84
N LYS A 194 -17.15 -3.83 -12.72
CA LYS A 194 -18.58 -4.19 -12.76
C LYS A 194 -18.95 -5.24 -11.72
N ASP A 195 -17.97 -6.01 -11.26
CA ASP A 195 -18.14 -7.11 -10.31
C ASP A 195 -16.84 -7.37 -9.52
N LYS A 196 -16.93 -8.31 -8.57
CA LYS A 196 -15.82 -8.77 -7.73
C LYS A 196 -14.64 -9.32 -8.54
N ARG A 197 -14.91 -10.03 -9.63
CA ARG A 197 -13.88 -10.69 -10.47
C ARG A 197 -13.02 -9.66 -11.17
N CYS A 198 -13.65 -8.70 -11.84
CA CYS A 198 -13.02 -7.56 -12.48
C CYS A 198 -12.16 -6.76 -11.49
N PHE A 199 -12.65 -6.60 -10.26
CA PHE A 199 -11.93 -5.93 -9.19
C PHE A 199 -10.66 -6.69 -8.76
N ILE A 200 -10.77 -8.00 -8.50
CA ILE A 200 -9.62 -8.85 -8.15
C ILE A 200 -8.54 -8.77 -9.25
N GLU A 201 -8.92 -8.89 -10.51
CA GLU A 201 -7.99 -8.81 -11.65
C GLU A 201 -7.30 -7.46 -11.74
N THR A 202 -8.03 -6.38 -11.49
CA THR A 202 -7.50 -5.03 -11.48
C THR A 202 -6.46 -4.84 -10.37
N ILE A 203 -6.74 -5.31 -9.15
CA ILE A 203 -5.76 -5.23 -8.04
C ILE A 203 -4.53 -6.10 -8.33
N LEU A 204 -4.70 -7.31 -8.88
CA LEU A 204 -3.58 -8.17 -9.31
C LEU A 204 -2.71 -7.49 -10.37
N LEU A 205 -3.33 -6.81 -11.34
CA LEU A 205 -2.60 -6.02 -12.33
C LEU A 205 -1.78 -4.91 -11.66
N LEU A 206 -2.37 -4.15 -10.74
CA LEU A 206 -1.68 -3.07 -10.03
C LEU A 206 -0.45 -3.60 -9.26
N ILE A 207 -0.55 -4.75 -8.59
CA ILE A 207 0.60 -5.39 -7.93
C ILE A 207 1.69 -5.74 -8.94
N LYS A 208 1.34 -6.34 -10.08
CA LYS A 208 2.30 -6.68 -11.16
C LYS A 208 2.98 -5.43 -11.74
N LEU A 209 2.25 -4.32 -11.86
CA LEU A 209 2.81 -3.06 -12.35
C LEU A 209 3.77 -2.44 -11.31
N ASN A 210 3.43 -2.53 -10.02
CA ASN A 210 4.31 -2.11 -8.94
C ASN A 210 5.65 -2.87 -8.94
N ASP A 211 5.63 -4.19 -9.19
CA ASP A 211 6.84 -5.01 -9.31
C ASP A 211 7.76 -4.58 -10.47
N ARG A 212 7.17 -4.02 -11.52
CA ARG A 212 7.91 -3.46 -12.66
C ARG A 212 8.41 -2.04 -12.40
N ASN A 213 8.32 -1.57 -11.15
CA ASN A 213 8.74 -0.24 -10.70
C ASN A 213 7.98 0.90 -11.37
N TYR A 214 6.72 0.69 -11.73
CA TYR A 214 5.86 1.78 -12.17
C TYR A 214 5.30 2.52 -10.94
N PRO A 215 5.75 3.76 -10.65
CA PRO A 215 5.40 4.46 -9.42
C PRO A 215 3.92 4.85 -9.41
N ASP A 216 3.25 4.54 -8.30
CA ASP A 216 1.85 4.89 -8.06
C ASP A 216 1.68 5.43 -6.63
N PRO A 217 0.84 6.46 -6.37
CA PRO A 217 0.57 6.93 -5.01
C PRO A 217 0.03 5.84 -4.05
N PHE A 218 -0.53 4.75 -4.58
CA PHE A 218 -1.00 3.57 -3.87
C PHE A 218 0.10 2.50 -3.65
N GLU A 219 1.31 2.70 -4.18
CA GLU A 219 2.41 1.70 -4.21
C GLU A 219 2.70 1.05 -2.85
N VAL A 220 2.64 1.82 -1.75
CA VAL A 220 2.95 1.30 -0.41
C VAL A 220 1.97 0.20 0.03
N HIS A 221 0.74 0.22 -0.47
CA HIS A 221 -0.24 -0.82 -0.20
C HIS A 221 -0.05 -2.07 -1.07
N LEU A 222 0.66 -1.92 -2.19
CA LEU A 222 0.96 -2.97 -3.17
C LEU A 222 2.31 -3.67 -2.88
N GLN A 223 3.07 -3.22 -1.88
CA GLN A 223 4.33 -3.86 -1.50
C GLN A 223 4.11 -5.18 -0.75
N SER A 224 5.01 -6.14 -0.95
CA SER A 224 5.00 -7.41 -0.23
C SER A 224 5.35 -7.22 1.24
N GLN A 225 4.75 -8.01 2.14
CA GLN A 225 5.14 -7.98 3.55
C GLN A 225 6.56 -8.53 3.76
N TYR A 226 7.02 -9.43 2.90
CA TYR A 226 8.37 -9.99 2.95
C TYR A 226 9.44 -8.90 2.85
N ASN A 227 9.22 -7.86 2.03
CA ASN A 227 10.14 -6.72 1.97
C ASN A 227 10.25 -6.02 3.32
N HIS A 228 9.13 -5.81 4.03
CA HIS A 228 9.17 -5.24 5.37
C HIS A 228 9.96 -6.12 6.33
N PHE A 229 9.77 -7.45 6.29
CA PHE A 229 10.53 -8.38 7.13
C PHE A 229 12.04 -8.31 6.83
N LEU A 230 12.41 -8.32 5.55
CA LEU A 230 13.80 -8.31 5.11
C LEU A 230 14.54 -7.01 5.50
N PHE A 231 13.86 -5.87 5.40
CA PHE A 231 14.45 -4.55 5.66
C PHE A 231 14.19 -4.03 7.09
N THR A 232 13.63 -4.87 7.96
CA THR A 232 13.47 -4.54 9.38
C THR A 232 14.77 -4.78 10.14
N HIS A 233 15.20 -3.79 10.94
CA HIS A 233 16.45 -3.86 11.71
C HIS A 233 16.57 -5.08 12.63
N ARG A 234 15.48 -5.39 13.34
CA ARG A 234 15.40 -6.43 14.34
C ARG A 234 13.96 -6.85 14.50
N ILE A 235 13.73 -8.15 14.58
CA ILE A 235 12.42 -8.74 14.88
C ILE A 235 12.65 -9.70 16.05
N ASP A 236 11.99 -9.44 17.17
CA ASP A 236 11.99 -10.35 18.33
C ASP A 236 10.76 -11.24 18.35
N THR A 237 9.63 -10.76 17.82
CA THR A 237 8.37 -11.51 17.82
C THR A 237 7.56 -11.21 16.57
N VAL A 238 7.12 -12.27 15.91
CA VAL A 238 6.15 -12.22 14.81
C VAL A 238 4.78 -12.60 15.36
N ILE A 239 3.80 -11.74 15.21
CA ILE A 239 2.45 -11.96 15.76
C ILE A 239 1.50 -12.21 14.59
N ARG A 240 0.82 -13.35 14.59
CA ARG A 240 -0.25 -13.59 13.60
C ARG A 240 -1.39 -12.63 13.86
N ILE A 241 -2.01 -12.09 12.81
CA ILE A 241 -3.12 -11.13 12.97
C ILE A 241 -4.29 -11.71 13.77
N GLU A 242 -4.53 -13.01 13.70
CA GLU A 242 -5.58 -13.70 14.47
C GLU A 242 -5.28 -13.74 15.97
N GLU A 243 -4.03 -13.55 16.37
CA GLU A 243 -3.55 -13.56 17.76
C GLU A 243 -3.22 -12.15 18.25
N PHE A 244 -3.29 -11.15 17.38
CA PHE A 244 -2.78 -9.82 17.67
C PHE A 244 -3.57 -9.11 18.78
N SER A 245 -4.90 -9.21 18.77
CA SER A 245 -5.74 -8.66 19.84
C SER A 245 -5.45 -9.31 21.20
N ASP A 246 -5.27 -10.64 21.23
CA ASP A 246 -4.95 -11.37 22.46
C ASP A 246 -3.54 -11.04 22.96
N TYR A 247 -2.59 -10.88 22.04
CA TYR A 247 -1.24 -10.42 22.36
C TYR A 247 -1.29 -9.05 23.06
N ILE A 248 -2.04 -8.08 22.53
CA ILE A 248 -2.18 -6.76 23.13
C ILE A 248 -2.76 -6.86 24.54
N ARG A 249 -3.88 -7.59 24.72
CA ARG A 249 -4.48 -7.76 26.06
C ARG A 249 -3.53 -8.37 27.07
N LYS A 250 -2.80 -9.41 26.66
CA LYS A 250 -1.94 -10.18 27.58
C LYS A 250 -0.63 -9.49 27.88
N GLU A 251 0.05 -8.99 26.84
CA GLU A 251 1.42 -8.48 26.95
C GLU A 251 1.44 -6.98 27.22
N TRP A 252 0.42 -6.23 26.79
CA TRP A 252 0.31 -4.79 27.05
C TRP A 252 -0.71 -4.47 28.15
N GLY A 253 -1.62 -5.40 28.50
CA GLY A 253 -2.59 -5.20 29.58
C GLY A 253 -3.73 -4.23 29.24
N CYS A 254 -3.97 -3.95 27.96
CA CYS A 254 -5.00 -3.00 27.48
C CYS A 254 -5.91 -3.62 26.41
N GLU A 255 -7.06 -3.00 26.18
CA GLU A 255 -7.95 -3.39 25.08
C GLU A 255 -7.43 -2.84 23.75
N PRO A 256 -7.35 -3.65 22.69
CA PRO A 256 -6.93 -3.18 21.39
C PRO A 256 -7.95 -2.21 20.78
N TYR A 257 -7.49 -1.09 20.23
CA TYR A 257 -8.31 -0.16 19.48
C TYR A 257 -8.71 -0.77 18.14
N ASN A 258 -9.89 -1.36 18.09
CA ASN A 258 -10.33 -2.07 16.90
C ASN A 258 -10.78 -1.09 15.80
N CYS A 259 -9.88 -0.86 14.83
CA CYS A 259 -10.16 -0.07 13.64
C CYS A 259 -10.86 -0.86 12.52
N ASN A 260 -11.22 -2.13 12.75
CA ASN A 260 -11.78 -2.95 11.69
C ASN A 260 -13.09 -2.31 11.23
N VAL A 261 -13.03 -1.75 10.03
CA VAL A 261 -14.19 -1.26 9.29
C VAL A 261 -14.76 -2.42 8.47
N ASP A 262 -14.74 -3.62 9.08
CA ASP A 262 -15.04 -4.86 8.38
C ASP A 262 -16.55 -4.88 8.10
N ASN A 263 -16.96 -4.39 6.92
CA ASN A 263 -18.36 -4.15 6.59
C ASN A 263 -18.94 -5.33 5.82
N LYS A 264 -20.25 -5.55 5.92
CA LYS A 264 -21.00 -6.74 5.46
C LYS A 264 -20.99 -7.04 3.94
N ASN A 265 -20.16 -6.38 3.13
CA ASN A 265 -20.08 -6.54 1.67
C ASN A 265 -18.67 -6.99 1.19
N GLU A 266 -17.90 -7.62 2.07
CA GLU A 266 -16.50 -7.92 1.85
C GLU A 266 -16.25 -9.09 0.89
N LEU A 267 -15.18 -8.95 0.10
CA LEU A 267 -14.51 -10.09 -0.49
C LEU A 267 -14.03 -11.01 0.65
N THR A 268 -14.15 -12.31 0.46
CA THR A 268 -13.56 -13.33 1.32
C THR A 268 -12.51 -14.12 0.54
N ALA A 269 -11.78 -15.00 1.23
CA ALA A 269 -10.85 -15.91 0.57
C ALA A 269 -11.55 -16.83 -0.45
N ASP A 270 -12.85 -17.12 -0.27
CA ASP A 270 -13.64 -17.97 -1.16
C ASP A 270 -13.98 -17.29 -2.50
N ASP A 271 -13.86 -15.96 -2.58
CA ASP A 271 -14.03 -15.22 -3.84
C ASP A 271 -12.80 -15.38 -4.77
N LEU A 272 -11.68 -15.92 -4.27
CA LEU A 272 -10.46 -16.14 -5.06
C LEU A 272 -10.47 -17.53 -5.70
N ILE A 273 -10.10 -17.57 -6.98
CA ILE A 273 -9.87 -18.84 -7.69
C ILE A 273 -8.40 -19.27 -7.58
N PRO A 274 -8.06 -20.57 -7.76
CA PRO A 274 -6.68 -21.04 -7.68
C PRO A 274 -5.71 -20.25 -8.58
N GLU A 275 -6.17 -19.85 -9.76
CA GLU A 275 -5.38 -19.07 -10.72
C GLU A 275 -4.99 -17.69 -10.17
N ASP A 276 -5.80 -17.08 -9.30
CA ASP A 276 -5.45 -15.80 -8.65
C ASP A 276 -4.29 -15.95 -7.70
N ILE A 277 -4.33 -17.03 -6.92
CA ILE A 277 -3.31 -17.36 -5.93
C ILE A 277 -2.00 -17.66 -6.63
N GLU A 278 -2.04 -18.43 -7.72
CA GLU A 278 -0.85 -18.72 -8.52
C GLU A 278 -0.29 -17.46 -9.19
N GLN A 279 -1.15 -16.57 -9.71
CA GLN A 279 -0.71 -15.28 -10.23
C GLN A 279 -0.07 -14.41 -9.13
N LEU A 280 -0.65 -14.36 -7.93
CA LEU A 280 -0.10 -13.60 -6.81
C LEU A 280 1.26 -14.16 -6.38
N LYS A 281 1.44 -15.49 -6.38
CA LYS A 281 2.73 -16.13 -6.12
C LYS A 281 3.82 -15.79 -7.14
N GLN A 282 3.45 -15.43 -8.37
CA GLN A 282 4.38 -14.99 -9.41
C GLN A 282 4.81 -13.52 -9.27
N THR A 283 4.24 -12.78 -8.31
CA THR A 283 4.62 -11.39 -7.99
C THR A 283 5.59 -11.33 -6.81
N SER A 284 6.02 -10.13 -6.42
CA SER A 284 6.81 -9.91 -5.20
C SER A 284 6.12 -10.41 -3.93
N TRP A 285 4.79 -10.54 -3.93
CA TRP A 285 4.02 -11.12 -2.82
C TRP A 285 4.22 -12.62 -2.67
N GLY A 286 4.69 -13.34 -3.70
CA GLY A 286 4.97 -14.76 -3.58
C GLY A 286 5.97 -15.10 -2.46
N LYS A 287 6.88 -14.17 -2.16
CA LYS A 287 7.82 -14.32 -1.04
C LYS A 287 7.16 -14.25 0.33
N ASP A 288 5.96 -13.70 0.43
CA ASP A 288 5.22 -13.59 1.69
C ASP A 288 4.89 -14.98 2.27
N TRP A 289 4.70 -15.99 1.41
CA TRP A 289 4.51 -17.39 1.83
C TRP A 289 5.76 -18.02 2.48
N LEU A 290 6.93 -17.44 2.28
CA LEU A 290 8.17 -17.93 2.86
C LEU A 290 8.41 -17.40 4.28
N ILE A 291 7.63 -16.41 4.73
CA ILE A 291 7.81 -15.81 6.06
C ILE A 291 7.70 -16.85 7.19
N PRO A 292 6.69 -17.75 7.22
CA PRO A 292 6.63 -18.79 8.25
C PRO A 292 7.84 -19.73 8.25
N GLN A 293 8.45 -19.97 7.09
CA GLN A 293 9.64 -20.81 6.99
C GLN A 293 10.89 -20.11 7.56
N TYR A 294 11.09 -18.84 7.21
CA TYR A 294 12.29 -18.09 7.61
C TYR A 294 12.23 -17.51 9.02
N TYR A 295 11.04 -17.16 9.51
CA TYR A 295 10.83 -16.50 10.80
C TYR A 295 10.01 -17.34 11.77
N GLY A 296 9.74 -18.61 11.45
CA GLY A 296 8.84 -19.50 12.21
C GLY A 296 9.18 -19.65 13.70
N ASN A 297 10.46 -19.57 14.05
CA ASN A 297 10.96 -19.60 15.43
C ASN A 297 10.60 -18.34 16.24
N LEU A 298 10.29 -17.22 15.58
CA LEU A 298 9.91 -15.95 16.20
C LEU A 298 8.40 -15.78 16.33
N PHE A 299 7.61 -16.70 15.77
CA PHE A 299 6.15 -16.62 15.89
C PHE A 299 5.74 -16.72 17.36
N TYR A 300 4.94 -15.75 17.78
CA TYR A 300 4.35 -15.72 19.09
C TYR A 300 3.58 -17.02 19.34
N LYS A 301 3.88 -17.67 20.46
CA LYS A 301 3.16 -18.85 20.93
C LYS A 301 2.41 -18.45 22.17
N ASN A 302 1.09 -18.37 22.09
CA ASN A 302 0.30 -18.22 23.29
C ASN A 302 0.36 -19.52 24.08
N ALA A 303 1.13 -19.54 25.18
CA ALA A 303 1.33 -20.74 26.00
C ALA A 303 0.05 -21.32 26.65
N ASN A 304 -1.10 -20.64 26.50
CA ASN A 304 -2.38 -20.99 27.12
C ASN A 304 -3.48 -21.37 26.10
N LYS A 305 -3.12 -21.80 24.88
CA LYS A 305 -4.06 -22.43 23.94
C LYS A 305 -3.92 -23.95 23.95
#